data_AF-A0A924NRD4-F1
#
_entry.id   AF-A0A924NRD4-F1
#
_cell.length_a   1.000
_cell.length_b   1.000
_cell.length_c   1.000
_cell.angle_alpha   90.00
_cell.angle_beta   90.00
_cell.angle_gamma   90.00
#
_symmetry.space_group_name_H-M   'P 1'
#
loop_
_entity.id
_entity.type
_entity.pdbx_description
1 polymer ?
#
loop_
_entity_poly.entity_id
_entity_poly.type
_entity_poly.pdbx_seq_one_letter_code
_entity_poly.pdbx_strand_id
1 'polypeptide(L)'
;PNAVFAGSVPYLMLAGKLVAGWQLARSLLVAEALLAKGEDAAFMQAKIITARFYADHVLVTAQSLRDSILEGADSVTGMAIDAF
;
A
#
# COMPACT_ATOMS: atom_id res chain seq x y z
N PRO A 1 -4.70 -24.33 -8.51
CA PRO A 1 -4.96 -24.02 -7.07
C PRO A 1 -3.76 -23.41 -6.34
N ASN A 2 -2.57 -24.02 -6.42
CA ASN A 2 -1.39 -23.61 -5.65
C ASN A 2 -0.89 -22.18 -5.96
N ALA A 3 -0.92 -21.74 -7.22
CA ALA A 3 -0.58 -20.37 -7.60
C ALA A 3 -1.49 -19.31 -6.95
N VAL A 4 -2.78 -19.62 -6.78
CA VAL A 4 -3.75 -18.72 -6.13
C VAL A 4 -3.45 -18.59 -4.62
N PHE A 5 -3.03 -19.67 -3.97
CA PHE A 5 -2.62 -19.62 -2.56
C PHE A 5 -1.32 -18.84 -2.38
N ALA A 6 -0.33 -19.04 -3.27
CA ALA A 6 0.95 -18.34 -3.24
C ALA A 6 0.79 -16.80 -3.34
N GLY A 7 -0.15 -16.32 -4.16
CA GLY A 7 -0.39 -14.88 -4.35
C GLY A 7 -1.34 -14.24 -3.31
N SER A 8 -2.00 -15.01 -2.46
CA SER A 8 -3.11 -14.52 -1.62
C SER A 8 -2.69 -13.47 -0.58
N VAL A 9 -1.59 -13.69 0.14
CA VAL A 9 -1.06 -12.74 1.15
C VAL A 9 -0.50 -11.48 0.48
N PRO A 10 0.35 -11.57 -0.57
CA PRO A 10 0.77 -10.39 -1.33
C PRO A 10 -0.42 -9.56 -1.86
N TYR A 11 -1.48 -10.22 -2.33
CA TYR A 11 -2.70 -9.54 -2.79
C TYR A 11 -3.42 -8.81 -1.66
N LEU A 12 -3.59 -9.43 -0.50
CA LEU A 12 -4.18 -8.78 0.68
C LEU A 12 -3.38 -7.53 1.08
N MET A 13 -2.06 -7.62 1.09
CA MET A 13 -1.17 -6.51 1.43
C MET A 13 -1.25 -5.39 0.38
N LEU A 14 -1.30 -5.73 -0.91
CA LEU A 14 -1.48 -4.78 -2.01
C LEU A 14 -2.79 -4.00 -1.82
N ALA A 15 -3.89 -4.71 -1.64
CA ALA A 15 -5.22 -4.12 -1.49
C ALA A 15 -5.28 -3.18 -0.27
N GLY A 16 -4.76 -3.63 0.88
CA GLY A 16 -4.68 -2.81 2.09
C GLY A 16 -3.89 -1.52 1.88
N LYS A 17 -2.72 -1.61 1.23
CA LYS A 17 -1.88 -0.43 0.97
C LYS A 17 -2.54 0.55 0.01
N LEU A 18 -3.16 0.04 -1.05
CA LEU A 18 -3.83 0.86 -2.05
C LEU A 18 -5.01 1.63 -1.44
N VAL A 19 -5.88 0.95 -0.70
CA VAL A 19 -7.07 1.58 -0.10
C VAL A 19 -6.67 2.60 0.97
N ALA A 20 -5.67 2.28 1.81
CA ALA A 20 -5.17 3.22 2.81
C ALA A 20 -4.55 4.47 2.16
N GLY A 21 -3.73 4.30 1.11
CA GLY A 21 -3.18 5.41 0.34
C GLY A 21 -4.27 6.29 -0.28
N TRP A 22 -5.33 5.68 -0.84
CA TRP A 22 -6.47 6.42 -1.37
C TRP A 22 -7.20 7.24 -0.30
N GLN A 23 -7.46 6.67 0.88
CA GLN A 23 -8.10 7.43 1.97
C GLN A 23 -7.20 8.56 2.50
N LEU A 24 -5.90 8.35 2.56
CA LEU A 24 -4.95 9.39 2.94
C LEU A 24 -4.89 10.52 1.90
N ALA A 25 -4.92 10.21 0.61
CA ALA A 25 -4.99 11.22 -0.45
C ALA A 25 -6.28 12.06 -0.33
N ARG A 26 -7.43 11.43 -0.05
CA ARG A 26 -8.68 12.16 0.23
C ARG A 26 -8.56 13.05 1.46
N SER A 27 -7.94 12.56 2.53
CA SER A 27 -7.69 13.36 3.74
C SER A 27 -6.75 14.53 3.45
N LEU A 28 -5.76 14.38 2.57
CA LEU A 28 -4.84 15.44 2.18
C LEU A 28 -5.58 16.57 1.45
N LEU A 29 -6.48 16.25 0.51
CA LEU A 29 -7.26 17.26 -0.21
C LEU A 29 -8.11 18.12 0.74
N VAL A 30 -8.74 17.49 1.73
CA VAL A 30 -9.50 18.20 2.76
C VAL A 30 -8.56 19.03 3.64
N ALA A 31 -7.40 18.48 4.01
CA ALA A 31 -6.44 19.18 4.85
C ALA A 31 -5.86 20.44 4.19
N GLU A 32 -5.56 20.39 2.90
CA GLU A 32 -5.13 21.55 2.13
C GLU A 32 -6.21 22.65 2.10
N ALA A 33 -7.48 22.25 1.90
CA ALA A 33 -8.60 23.19 1.88
C ALA A 33 -8.85 23.86 3.24
N LEU A 34 -8.73 23.12 4.34
CA LEU A 34 -8.89 23.67 5.70
C LEU A 34 -7.68 24.50 6.13
N LEU A 35 -6.47 24.09 5.76
CA LEU A 35 -5.25 24.87 6.01
C LEU A 35 -5.30 26.24 5.33
N ALA A 36 -5.83 26.30 4.10
CA ALA A 36 -6.03 27.55 3.37
C ALA A 36 -7.00 28.52 4.08
N LYS A 37 -7.89 28.00 4.94
CA LYS A 37 -8.81 28.78 5.78
C LYS A 37 -8.22 29.13 7.15
N GLY A 38 -7.02 28.64 7.47
CA GLY A 38 -6.38 28.82 8.77
C GLY A 38 -6.97 27.93 9.88
N GLU A 39 -7.76 26.91 9.53
CA GLU A 39 -8.37 26.00 10.51
C GLU A 39 -7.37 24.93 10.96
N ASP A 40 -7.08 24.88 12.26
CA ASP A 40 -6.19 23.89 12.90
C ASP A 40 -4.90 23.61 12.11
N ALA A 41 -4.16 24.67 11.81
CA ALA A 41 -3.07 24.65 10.85
C ALA A 41 -2.01 23.58 11.14
N ALA A 42 -1.67 23.37 12.41
CA ALA A 42 -0.70 22.36 12.83
C ALA A 42 -1.20 20.94 12.53
N PHE A 43 -2.47 20.63 12.83
CA PHE A 43 -3.05 19.33 12.53
C PHE A 43 -3.20 19.09 11.02
N MET A 44 -3.61 20.11 10.25
CA MET A 44 -3.71 20.00 8.79
C MET A 44 -2.34 19.78 8.14
N GLN A 45 -1.30 20.48 8.58
CA GLN A 45 0.08 20.24 8.13
C GLN A 45 0.53 18.80 8.45
N ALA A 46 0.24 18.31 9.66
CA ALA A 46 0.56 16.94 10.03
C ALA A 46 -0.15 15.91 9.13
N LYS A 47 -1.42 16.15 8.76
CA LYS A 47 -2.17 15.30 7.81
C LYS A 47 -1.53 15.27 6.43
N ILE A 48 -1.14 16.43 5.90
CA ILE A 48 -0.47 16.54 4.59
C ILE A 48 0.85 15.77 4.61
N ILE A 49 1.69 15.99 5.63
CA ILE A 49 2.98 15.29 5.79
C ILE A 49 2.77 13.78 5.88
N THR A 50 1.80 13.32 6.67
CA THR A 50 1.51 11.89 6.84
C THR A 50 1.09 11.25 5.52
N ALA A 51 0.21 11.90 4.76
CA ALA A 51 -0.25 11.38 3.48
C ALA A 51 0.89 11.31 2.45
N ARG A 52 1.77 12.32 2.41
CA ARG A 52 2.97 12.31 1.55
C ARG A 52 3.95 11.20 1.95
N PHE A 53 4.25 11.08 3.23
CA PHE A 53 5.10 9.99 3.73
C PHE A 53 4.56 8.62 3.32
N TYR A 54 3.24 8.41 3.47
CA TYR A 54 2.63 7.16 3.05
C TYR A 54 2.80 6.89 1.55
N ALA A 55 2.56 7.91 0.72
CA ALA A 55 2.73 7.80 -0.72
C ALA A 55 4.17 7.43 -1.10
N ASP A 56 5.15 8.14 -0.51
CA ASP A 56 6.56 8.06 -0.88
C ASP A 56 7.26 6.81 -0.30
N HIS A 57 6.81 6.30 0.85
CA HIS A 57 7.52 5.22 1.55
C HIS A 57 6.73 3.92 1.66
N VAL A 58 5.40 3.96 1.64
CA VAL A 58 4.57 2.76 1.82
C VAL A 58 3.93 2.33 0.50
N LEU A 59 3.26 3.27 -0.18
CA LEU A 59 2.50 2.97 -1.40
C LEU A 59 3.42 2.60 -2.57
N VAL A 60 4.67 3.09 -2.60
CA VAL A 60 5.67 2.71 -3.61
C VAL A 60 5.87 1.19 -3.74
N THR A 61 5.65 0.43 -2.66
CA THR A 61 5.76 -1.04 -2.67
C THR A 61 4.60 -1.76 -3.38
N ALA A 62 3.58 -1.04 -3.85
CA ALA A 62 2.45 -1.64 -4.55
C ALA A 62 2.89 -2.34 -5.85
N GLN A 63 3.84 -1.78 -6.57
CA GLN A 63 4.36 -2.39 -7.80
C GLN A 63 5.06 -3.72 -7.52
N SER A 64 5.96 -3.76 -6.52
CA SER A 64 6.66 -5.00 -6.17
C SER A 64 5.71 -6.09 -5.65
N LEU A 65 4.63 -5.72 -4.95
CA LEU A 65 3.59 -6.66 -4.53
C LEU A 65 2.81 -7.20 -5.72
N ARG A 66 2.47 -6.37 -6.70
CA ARG A 66 1.85 -6.81 -7.96
C ARG A 66 2.73 -7.86 -8.66
N ASP A 67 4.02 -7.58 -8.80
CA ASP A 67 4.93 -8.48 -9.51
C ASP A 67 5.06 -9.82 -8.76
N SER A 68 5.11 -9.78 -7.43
CA SER A 68 5.08 -10.99 -6.59
C SER A 68 3.80 -11.82 -6.78
N ILE A 69 2.65 -11.19 -7.05
CA ILE A 69 1.37 -11.87 -7.33
C ILE A 69 1.38 -12.53 -8.70
N LEU A 70 1.93 -11.85 -9.72
CA LEU A 70 1.89 -12.30 -11.11
C LEU A 70 2.98 -13.33 -11.43
N GLU A 71 4.17 -13.19 -10.83
CA GLU A 71 5.38 -13.90 -11.23
C GLU A 71 5.95 -14.78 -10.10
N GLY A 72 5.49 -14.61 -8.86
CA GLY A 72 6.08 -15.29 -7.69
C GLY A 72 5.61 -16.74 -7.45
N ALA A 73 4.68 -17.26 -8.24
CA ALA A 73 4.11 -18.59 -7.98
C ALA A 73 5.15 -19.72 -8.11
N ASP A 74 6.02 -19.64 -9.12
CA ASP A 74 6.98 -20.70 -9.43
C ASP A 74 8.03 -20.89 -8.32
N SER A 75 8.45 -19.80 -7.66
CA SER A 75 9.42 -19.88 -6.54
C SER A 75 8.80 -20.52 -5.29
N VAL A 76 7.50 -20.38 -5.09
CA VAL A 76 6.77 -21.00 -3.96
C VAL A 76 6.53 -22.48 -4.20
N THR A 77 6.28 -22.89 -5.45
CA THR A 77 5.95 -24.29 -5.79
C THR A 77 7.13 -25.10 -6.34
N GLY A 78 8.30 -24.47 -6.53
CA GLY A 78 9.43 -25.08 -7.23
C GLY A 78 10.20 -26.13 -6.43
N MET A 79 10.10 -26.14 -5.09
CA MET A 79 10.81 -27.08 -4.24
C MET A 79 9.94 -28.30 -3.91
N ALA A 80 10.52 -29.50 -4.02
CA ALA A 80 9.85 -30.73 -3.63
C ALA A 80 9.63 -30.74 -2.10
N ILE A 81 8.50 -31.29 -1.64
CA ILE A 81 8.08 -31.24 -0.23
C ILE A 81 9.12 -31.90 0.70
N ASP A 82 9.81 -32.93 0.21
CA ASP A 82 10.85 -33.68 0.92
C ASP A 82 12.21 -32.96 0.97
N ALA A 83 12.35 -31.82 0.30
CA ALA A 83 13.54 -30.98 0.31
C ALA A 83 13.45 -29.77 1.26
N PHE A 84 12.35 -29.63 2.02
CA PHE A 84 12.15 -28.58 3.03
C PHE A 84 12.77 -28.93 4.40
#